data_AF-A0A0F9X006-F1
#
_entry.id   AF-A0A0F9X006-F1
#
_cell.length_a   1.000
_cell.length_b   1.000
_cell.length_c   1.000
_cell.angle_alpha   90.00
_cell.angle_beta   90.00
_cell.angle_gamma   90.00
#
_symmetry.space_group_name_H-M   'P 1'
#
loop_
_entity.id
_entity.type
_entity.pdbx_description
1 polymer ?
#
loop_
_entity_poly.entity_id
_entity_poly.type
_entity_poly.pdbx_seq_one_letter_code
_entity_poly.pdbx_strand_id
1 'polypeptide(L)' 'MDYQQFEAIAMPLMLFALVAFMGFIVWDLAKKSKAGRYGTLILFLALGLGVAGFIIKAVILATVDG' A
#
# COMPACT_ATOMS: atom_id res chain seq x y z
N MET A 1 -4.69 -28.24 -1.62
CA MET A 1 -4.33 -26.98 -2.28
C MET A 1 -2.98 -27.21 -2.93
N ASP A 2 -2.91 -27.00 -4.24
CA ASP A 2 -1.64 -27.10 -4.95
C ASP A 2 -0.71 -25.95 -4.52
N TYR A 3 0.61 -26.14 -4.62
CA TYR A 3 1.58 -25.13 -4.17
C TYR A 3 1.36 -23.78 -4.87
N GLN A 4 0.96 -23.81 -6.14
CA GLN A 4 0.69 -22.63 -6.95
C GLN A 4 -0.52 -21.81 -6.45
N GLN A 5 -1.57 -22.48 -5.96
CA GLN A 5 -2.76 -21.79 -5.44
C GLN A 5 -2.47 -21.12 -4.10
N PHE A 6 -1.65 -21.77 -3.27
CA PHE A 6 -1.20 -21.18 -2.02
C PHE A 6 -0.36 -19.93 -2.27
N GLU A 7 0.59 -20.00 -3.22
CA GLU A 7 1.45 -18.87 -3.57
C GLU A 7 0.65 -17.69 -4.16
N ALA A 8 -0.31 -17.97 -5.05
CA ALA A 8 -1.16 -16.96 -5.68
C ALA A 8 -1.99 -16.14 -4.70
N ILE A 9 -2.29 -16.68 -3.51
CA ILE A 9 -3.06 -15.99 -2.47
C ILE A 9 -2.10 -15.43 -1.41
N ALA A 10 -1.14 -16.22 -0.94
CA ALA A 10 -0.25 -15.86 0.16
C ALA A 10 0.66 -14.67 -0.20
N MET A 11 1.23 -14.65 -1.41
CA MET A 11 2.14 -13.58 -1.85
C MET A 11 1.46 -12.20 -1.88
N PRO A 12 0.34 -11.99 -2.58
CA PRO A 12 -0.32 -10.68 -2.59
C PRO A 12 -0.87 -10.30 -1.22
N LEU A 13 -1.35 -11.26 -0.42
CA LEU A 13 -1.91 -10.98 0.90
C LEU A 13 -0.84 -10.53 1.90
N MET A 14 0.32 -11.19 1.93
CA MET A 14 1.46 -10.75 2.76
C MET A 14 2.06 -9.43 2.28
N LEU A 15 2.21 -9.23 0.97
CA LEU A 15 2.66 -7.95 0.42
C LEU A 15 1.72 -6.81 0.80
N PHE A 16 0.41 -7.03 0.68
CA PHE A 16 -0.60 -6.06 1.07
C PHE A 16 -0.52 -5.74 2.57
N ALA A 17 -0.37 -6.76 3.42
CA ALA A 17 -0.19 -6.56 4.87
C ALA A 17 1.06 -5.73 5.20
N LEU A 18 2.18 -5.98 4.51
CA LEU A 18 3.43 -5.23 4.69
C LEU A 18 3.27 -3.76 4.28
N VAL A 19 2.64 -3.50 3.12
CA VAL A 19 2.37 -2.13 2.64
C VAL A 19 1.41 -1.39 3.58
N ALA A 20 0.38 -2.06 4.07
CA ALA A 20 -0.53 -1.50 5.07
C ALA A 20 0.21 -1.13 6.37
N PHE A 21 1.15 -1.97 6.81
CA PHE A 21 1.98 -1.70 7.99
C PHE A 21 2.90 -0.49 7.78
N MET A 22 3.51 -0.35 6.61
CA MET A 22 4.24 0.87 6.23
C MET A 22 3.34 2.12 6.28
N GLY A 23 2.10 2.03 5.77
CA GLY A 23 1.12 3.11 5.85
C GLY A 23 0.80 3.52 7.29
N PHE A 24 0.63 2.53 8.18
CA PHE A 24 0.41 2.76 9.60
C PHE A 24 1.61 3.44 10.29
N ILE A 25 2.84 3.02 9.97
CA ILE A 25 4.06 3.65 10.50
C ILE A 25 4.14 5.11 10.08
N VAL A 26 3.89 5.40 8.80
CA VAL A 26 3.95 6.77 8.28
C VAL A 26 2.87 7.64 8.93
N TRP A 27 1.68 7.09 9.20
CA TRP A 27 0.63 7.76 9.96
C TRP A 27 1.05 8.07 11.41
N ASP A 28 1.63 7.10 12.13
CA ASP A 28 2.14 7.32 13.49
C ASP A 28 3.26 8.37 13.49
N LEU A 29 4.16 8.31 12.51
CA LEU A 29 5.25 9.27 12.35
C LEU A 29 4.73 10.69 12.05
N ALA A 30 3.71 10.83 11.20
CA ALA A 30 3.03 12.10 10.93
C ALA A 30 2.54 12.76 12.23
N LYS A 31 1.93 11.94 13.09
CA LYS A 31 1.30 12.37 14.33
C LYS A 31 2.33 12.69 15.42
N LYS A 32 3.37 11.85 15.56
CA LYS A 32 4.48 12.10 16.51
C LYS A 32 5.38 13.25 16.11
N SER A 33 5.64 13.44 14.82
CA SER A 33 6.59 14.44 14.33
C SER A 33 6.05 15.88 14.41
N LYS A 34 4.79 16.08 14.85
CA LYS A 34 4.09 17.38 14.76
C LYS A 34 4.27 18.01 13.37
N ALA A 35 4.25 17.16 12.34
CA ALA A 35 4.34 17.62 10.96
C ALA A 35 3.19 18.63 10.78
N GLY A 36 3.53 19.92 10.65
CA GLY A 36 2.54 20.99 10.56
C GLY A 36 1.56 20.74 9.41
N ARG A 37 0.56 21.60 9.23
CA ARG A 37 -0.44 21.46 8.14
C ARG A 37 0.15 21.08 6.77
N TYR A 38 1.32 21.61 6.44
CA TYR A 38 2.04 21.29 5.20
C TYR A 38 2.68 19.89 5.20
N GLY A 39 3.28 19.47 6.32
CA GLY A 39 3.92 18.15 6.43
C GLY A 39 2.93 17.01 6.46
N THR A 40 1.76 17.19 7.08
CA THR A 40 0.67 16.21 7.02
C THR A 40 0.05 16.12 5.62
N LEU A 41 -0.08 17.24 4.89
CA LEU A 41 -0.53 17.25 3.48
C LEU A 41 0.43 16.49 2.56
N ILE A 42 1.73 16.72 2.68
CA ILE A 42 2.74 16.02 1.87
C ILE A 42 2.79 14.54 2.24
N LEU A 43 2.68 14.17 3.52
CA LEU A 43 2.61 12.77 3.92
C LEU A 43 1.37 12.06 3.37
N PHE A 44 0.22 12.74 3.39
CA PHE A 44 -1.03 12.19 2.84
C PHE A 44 -0.97 12.06 1.32
N LEU A 45 -0.33 13.00 0.62
CA LEU A 45 -0.11 12.91 -0.82
C LEU A 45 0.89 11.82 -1.18
N ALA A 46 2.01 11.70 -0.45
CA ALA A 46 3.01 10.67 -0.70
C ALA A 46 2.44 9.26 -0.45
N LEU A 47 1.70 9.06 0.66
CA LEU A 47 0.97 7.82 0.91
C LEU A 47 -0.13 7.58 -0.12
N GLY A 48 -0.92 8.60 -0.42
CA GLY A 48 -2.01 8.53 -1.40
C GLY A 48 -1.51 8.14 -2.79
N LEU A 49 -0.39 8.72 -3.24
CA LEU A 49 0.27 8.36 -4.50
C LEU A 49 0.80 6.92 -4.48
N GLY A 50 1.42 6.49 -3.37
CA GLY A 50 1.92 5.11 -3.24
C GLY A 50 0.81 4.08 -3.27
N VAL A 51 -0.28 4.31 -2.52
CA VAL A 51 -1.46 3.43 -2.50
C VAL A 51 -2.20 3.48 -3.83
N ALA A 52 -2.38 4.67 -4.42
CA ALA A 52 -3.01 4.81 -5.74
C ALA A 52 -2.21 4.08 -6.83
N GLY A 53 -0.88 4.20 -6.84
CA GLY A 53 -0.02 3.46 -7.78
C GLY A 53 -0.15 1.94 -7.62
N PHE A 54 -0.24 1.45 -6.38
CA PHE A 54 -0.48 0.02 -6.11
C PHE A 54 -1.85 -0.45 -6.61
N ILE A 55 -2.91 0.35 -6.40
CA ILE A 55 -4.26 0.04 -6.90
C ILE A 55 -4.29 0.08 -8.43
N ILE A 56 -3.71 1.10 -9.06
CA ILE A 56 -3.64 1.21 -10.52
C ILE A 56 -2.92 -0.01 -11.11
N LYS A 57 -1.79 -0.43 -10.52
CA LYS A 57 -1.10 -1.66 -10.92
C LYS A 57 -1.99 -2.90 -10.80
N ALA A 58 -2.75 -3.04 -9.71
CA ALA A 58 -3.65 -4.17 -9.51
C ALA A 58 -4.79 -4.19 -10.54
N VAL A 59 -5.36 -3.02 -10.86
CA VAL A 59 -6.39 -2.87 -11.90
C VAL A 59 -5.82 -3.19 -13.28
N ILE A 60 -4.64 -2.66 -13.62
CA ILE A 60 -3.97 -2.96 -14.90
C ILE A 60 -3.74 -4.46 -15.04
N LEU A 61 -3.18 -5.11 -14.01
CA LEU A 61 -2.96 -6.56 -14.01
C LEU A 61 -4.27 -7.31 -14.25
N ALA A 62 -5.34 -6.94 -13.55
CA ALA A 62 -6.66 -7.56 -13.73
C ALA A 62 -7.25 -7.34 -15.14
N THR A 63 -6.95 -6.23 -15.80
CA THR A 63 -7.41 -5.94 -17.17
C THR A 63 -6.52 -6.49 -18.28
N VAL A 64 -5.24 -6.75 -18.00
CA VAL A 64 -4.25 -7.25 -18.96
C VAL A 64 -4.19 -8.78 -18.94
N ASP A 65 -4.39 -9.40 -17.78
CA ASP A 65 -4.47 -10.86 -17.63
C ASP A 65 -5.92 -11.39 -17.73
N GLY A 66 -6.89 -10.49 -17.93
CA GLY A 66 -8.32 -10.80 -18.11
C GLY A 66 -8.76 -10.95 -19.56
#